data_AF-A0A366C1Z1-F1
#
_entry.id   AF-A0A366C1Z1-F1
#
_cell.length_a   1.000
_cell.length_b   1.000
_cell.length_c   1.000
_cell.angle_alpha   90.00
_cell.angle_beta   90.00
_cell.angle_gamma   90.00
#
_symmetry.space_group_name_H-M   'P 1'
#
loop_
_entity.id
_entity.type
_entity.pdbx_description
1 polymer ?
#
loop_
_entity_poly.entity_id
_entity_poly.type
_entity_poly.pdbx_seq_one_letter_code
_entity_poly.pdbx_strand_id
1 'polypeptide(L)'
;MLMMTPAAAKMKRKLEGREREARRGRLGQARFDALAGELAAVIRLAFEAGATATLFGLEGPLRHGIRSDLCLMGWTWESADLMARELLDEAFKRVRAVRPTWNEGQPEWVIEAGTLIERTRCINCGKPLPEGHHKYCGEICADSKRRRVARIKEASEDRAVVLAIRST
;
A
#
# COMPACT_ATOMS: atom_id res chain seq x y z
N MET A 1 -29.69 45.30 3.92
CA MET A 1 -29.50 43.85 4.17
C MET A 1 -29.08 43.21 2.85
N LEU A 2 -27.79 42.91 2.66
CA LEU A 2 -27.32 42.27 1.43
C LEU A 2 -27.87 40.84 1.38
N MET A 3 -28.88 40.59 0.54
CA MET A 3 -29.41 39.24 0.34
C MET A 3 -28.37 38.41 -0.42
N MET A 4 -27.98 37.27 0.15
CA MET A 4 -27.11 36.32 -0.54
C MET A 4 -27.86 35.70 -1.72
N THR A 5 -27.19 35.58 -2.86
CA THR A 5 -27.74 34.85 -4.01
C THR A 5 -27.90 33.36 -3.68
N PRO A 6 -28.85 32.64 -4.32
CA PRO A 6 -29.04 31.21 -4.10
C PRO A 6 -27.76 30.38 -4.31
N ALA A 7 -26.93 30.76 -5.28
CA ALA A 7 -25.64 30.13 -5.54
C ALA A 7 -24.63 30.35 -4.40
N ALA A 8 -24.52 31.58 -3.89
CA ALA A 8 -23.65 31.90 -2.76
C ALA A 8 -24.10 31.17 -1.49
N ALA A 9 -25.41 31.07 -1.25
CA ALA A 9 -25.96 30.32 -0.12
C ALA A 9 -25.68 28.80 -0.23
N LYS A 10 -25.70 28.24 -1.45
CA LYS A 10 -25.33 26.84 -1.70
C LYS A 10 -23.84 26.60 -1.47
N MET A 11 -22.98 27.50 -1.93
CA MET A 11 -21.53 27.42 -1.73
C MET A 11 -21.17 27.50 -0.24
N LYS A 12 -21.77 28.43 0.51
CA LYS A 12 -21.59 28.55 1.97
C LYS A 12 -21.96 27.26 2.69
N ARG A 13 -23.13 26.67 2.40
CA ARG A 13 -23.55 25.37 2.96
C ARG A 13 -22.56 24.24 2.67
N LYS A 14 -21.94 24.24 1.48
CA LYS A 14 -20.91 23.26 1.09
C LYS A 14 -19.64 23.44 1.91
N LEU A 15 -19.18 24.67 2.12
CA LEU A 15 -18.01 24.97 2.94
C LEU A 15 -18.23 24.59 4.42
N GLU A 16 -19.36 25.00 5.00
CA GLU A 16 -19.74 24.60 6.37
C GLU A 16 -19.85 23.08 6.52
N GLY A 17 -20.35 22.39 5.49
CA GLY A 17 -20.36 20.93 5.43
C GLY A 17 -18.95 20.34 5.53
N ARG A 18 -18.02 20.83 4.72
CA ARG A 18 -16.62 20.38 4.72
C ARG A 18 -15.92 20.64 6.05
N GLU A 19 -16.14 21.80 6.66
CA GLU A 19 -15.60 22.11 7.99
C GLU A 19 -16.12 21.17 9.07
N ARG A 20 -17.41 20.81 9.01
CA ARG A 20 -17.98 19.82 9.94
C ARG A 20 -17.38 18.44 9.74
N GLU A 21 -17.16 18.02 8.51
CA GLU A 21 -16.50 16.75 8.19
C GLU A 21 -15.05 16.74 8.72
N ALA A 22 -14.30 17.83 8.50
CA ALA A 22 -12.94 17.99 9.00
C ALA A 22 -12.88 17.90 10.53
N ARG A 23 -13.82 18.57 11.22
CA ARG A 23 -13.92 18.51 12.68
C ARG A 23 -14.25 17.11 13.21
N ARG A 24 -15.03 16.32 12.45
CA ARG A 24 -15.42 14.96 12.80
C ARG A 24 -14.37 13.92 12.40
N GLY A 25 -13.45 14.27 11.49
CA GLY A 25 -12.54 13.31 10.88
C GLY A 25 -13.25 12.24 10.05
N ARG A 26 -14.46 12.51 9.53
CA ARG A 26 -15.26 11.56 8.75
C ARG A 26 -16.02 12.23 7.61
N LEU A 27 -16.00 11.58 6.45
CA LEU A 27 -16.82 11.96 5.31
C LEU A 27 -18.27 11.52 5.52
N GLY A 28 -19.23 12.27 4.97
CA GLY A 28 -20.60 11.77 4.86
C GLY A 28 -20.66 10.52 3.96
N GLN A 29 -21.49 9.53 4.33
CA GLN A 29 -21.57 8.23 3.64
C GLN A 29 -21.75 8.37 2.12
N ALA A 30 -22.69 9.20 1.67
CA ALA A 30 -22.92 9.41 0.23
C ALA A 30 -21.69 9.98 -0.51
N ARG A 31 -20.93 10.86 0.15
CA ARG A 31 -19.68 11.42 -0.43
C ARG A 31 -18.57 10.37 -0.43
N PHE A 32 -18.46 9.59 0.64
CA PHE A 32 -17.52 8.48 0.74
C PHE A 32 -17.77 7.47 -0.39
N ASP A 33 -19.01 7.04 -0.58
CA ASP A 33 -19.38 6.06 -1.59
C ASP A 33 -19.14 6.56 -3.02
N ALA A 34 -19.44 7.83 -3.29
CA ALA A 34 -19.16 8.45 -4.58
C ALA A 34 -17.65 8.48 -4.87
N LEU A 35 -16.83 8.96 -3.92
CA LEU A 35 -15.38 9.04 -4.08
C LEU A 35 -14.75 7.66 -4.23
N ALA A 36 -15.16 6.67 -3.43
CA ALA A 36 -14.67 5.30 -3.56
C ALA A 36 -15.03 4.69 -4.92
N GLY A 37 -16.19 5.04 -5.49
CA GLY A 37 -16.59 4.64 -6.84
C GLY A 37 -15.72 5.27 -7.93
N GLU A 38 -15.46 6.57 -7.83
CA GLU A 38 -14.57 7.28 -8.74
C GLU A 38 -13.14 6.73 -8.68
N LEU A 39 -12.60 6.51 -7.48
CA LEU A 39 -11.27 5.91 -7.28
C LEU A 39 -11.20 4.51 -7.89
N ALA A 40 -12.21 3.66 -7.69
CA ALA A 40 -12.28 2.34 -8.28
C ALA A 40 -12.27 2.39 -9.82
N ALA A 41 -12.97 3.35 -10.42
CA ALA A 41 -12.97 3.56 -11.86
C ALA A 41 -11.60 3.99 -12.39
N VAL A 42 -10.93 4.93 -11.71
CA VAL A 42 -9.56 5.37 -12.06
C VAL A 42 -8.56 4.22 -11.96
N ILE A 43 -8.60 3.43 -10.88
CA ILE A 43 -7.73 2.28 -10.67
C ILE A 43 -7.91 1.25 -11.79
N ARG A 44 -9.16 0.91 -12.10
CA ARG A 44 -9.49 -0.05 -13.16
C ARG A 44 -9.00 0.44 -14.52
N LEU A 45 -9.29 1.70 -14.86
CA LEU A 45 -8.88 2.29 -16.13
C LEU A 45 -7.35 2.30 -16.28
N ALA A 46 -6.62 2.68 -15.24
CA ALA A 46 -5.15 2.72 -15.27
C ALA A 46 -4.55 1.31 -15.47
N PHE A 47 -5.14 0.30 -14.84
CA PHE A 47 -4.71 -1.09 -15.01
C PHE A 47 -5.04 -1.62 -16.41
N GLU A 48 -6.26 -1.42 -16.90
CA GLU A 48 -6.70 -1.86 -18.24
C GLU A 48 -5.90 -1.17 -19.37
N ALA A 49 -5.50 0.08 -19.16
CA ALA A 49 -4.64 0.82 -20.08
C ALA A 49 -3.14 0.42 -20.00
N GLY A 50 -2.77 -0.48 -19.09
CA GLY A 50 -1.37 -0.89 -18.88
C GLY A 50 -0.48 0.18 -18.25
N ALA A 51 -1.07 1.26 -17.70
CA ALA A 51 -0.32 2.31 -17.02
C ALA A 51 0.23 1.85 -15.66
N THR A 52 -0.39 0.83 -15.06
CA THR A 52 0.11 0.14 -13.87
C THR A 52 0.15 -1.37 -14.08
N ALA A 53 1.18 -2.02 -13.53
CA ALA A 53 1.34 -3.47 -13.61
C ALA A 53 0.33 -4.24 -12.72
N THR A 54 -0.24 -3.57 -11.71
CA THR A 54 -1.22 -4.16 -10.78
C THR A 54 -2.31 -3.15 -10.43
N LEU A 55 -3.42 -3.63 -9.88
CA LEU A 55 -4.49 -2.79 -9.33
C LEU A 55 -4.00 -1.90 -8.17
N PHE A 56 -2.92 -2.29 -7.47
CA PHE A 56 -2.34 -1.50 -6.38
C PHE A 56 -1.33 -0.44 -6.85
N GLY A 57 -1.01 -0.38 -8.15
CA GLY A 57 0.06 0.48 -8.67
C GLY A 57 -0.13 1.98 -8.39
N LEU A 58 -1.37 2.43 -8.20
CA LEU A 58 -1.69 3.83 -7.86
C LEU A 58 -1.94 4.07 -6.36
N GLU A 59 -1.81 3.05 -5.49
CA GLU A 59 -2.15 3.17 -4.07
C GLU A 59 -1.39 4.31 -3.38
N GLY A 60 -0.07 4.36 -3.56
CA GLY A 60 0.79 5.37 -2.95
C GLY A 60 0.42 6.81 -3.38
N PRO A 61 0.45 7.12 -4.69
CA PRO A 61 0.08 8.44 -5.19
C PRO A 61 -1.34 8.88 -4.80
N LEU A 62 -2.34 7.99 -4.91
CA LEU A 62 -3.72 8.31 -4.56
C LEU A 62 -3.87 8.57 -3.05
N ARG A 63 -3.27 7.73 -2.19
CA ARG A 63 -3.33 7.92 -0.73
C ARG A 63 -2.70 9.25 -0.35
N HIS A 64 -1.55 9.57 -0.94
CA HIS A 64 -0.87 10.82 -0.71
C HIS A 64 -1.76 12.00 -1.12
N GLY A 65 -2.30 11.99 -2.35
CA GLY A 65 -3.15 13.08 -2.85
C GLY A 65 -4.39 13.31 -1.99
N ILE A 66 -5.14 12.25 -1.68
CA ILE A 66 -6.34 12.33 -0.82
C ILE A 66 -6.00 12.91 0.54
N ARG A 67 -4.96 12.39 1.20
CA ARG A 67 -4.55 12.87 2.52
C ARG A 67 -4.13 14.33 2.48
N SER A 68 -3.32 14.72 1.50
CA SER A 68 -2.87 16.10 1.32
C SER A 68 -4.06 17.05 1.15
N ASP A 69 -5.03 16.67 0.32
CA ASP A 69 -6.26 17.44 0.11
C ASP A 69 -7.10 17.57 1.39
N LEU A 70 -7.25 16.48 2.15
CA LEU A 70 -7.99 16.51 3.42
C LEU A 70 -7.29 17.40 4.45
N CYS A 71 -5.96 17.32 4.58
CA CYS A 71 -5.18 18.23 5.44
C CYS A 71 -5.38 19.70 5.05
N LEU A 72 -5.39 20.01 3.74
CA LEU A 72 -5.67 21.36 3.25
C LEU A 72 -7.12 21.81 3.53
N MET A 73 -8.05 20.88 3.69
CA MET A 73 -9.42 21.14 4.14
C MET A 73 -9.55 21.29 5.66
N GLY A 74 -8.44 21.27 6.41
CA GLY A 74 -8.41 21.45 7.86
C GLY A 74 -8.59 20.18 8.68
N TRP A 75 -8.44 19.00 8.06
CA TRP A 75 -8.41 17.74 8.80
C TRP A 75 -7.10 17.60 9.58
N THR A 76 -7.14 16.88 10.71
CA THR A 76 -5.91 16.44 11.36
C THR A 76 -5.21 15.41 10.49
N TRP A 77 -3.88 15.39 10.54
CA TRP A 77 -3.09 14.45 9.74
C TRP A 77 -3.51 12.99 9.94
N GLU A 78 -3.77 12.59 11.19
CA GLU A 78 -4.17 11.22 11.54
C GLU A 78 -5.54 10.86 10.94
N SER A 79 -6.55 11.72 11.09
CA SER A 79 -7.89 11.45 10.54
C SER A 79 -7.89 11.47 9.01
N ALA A 80 -7.09 12.36 8.39
CA ALA A 80 -6.91 12.40 6.95
C ALA A 80 -6.24 11.13 6.41
N ASP A 81 -5.20 10.62 7.07
CA ASP A 81 -4.52 9.40 6.65
C ASP A 81 -5.40 8.15 6.83
N LEU A 82 -6.12 8.05 7.94
CA LEU A 82 -7.09 6.96 8.19
C LEU A 82 -8.20 6.97 7.14
N MET A 83 -8.79 8.13 6.86
CA MET A 83 -9.85 8.28 5.85
C MET A 83 -9.34 7.96 4.43
N ALA A 84 -8.12 8.41 4.08
CA ALA A 84 -7.51 8.06 2.80
C ALA A 84 -7.30 6.54 2.66
N ARG A 85 -6.87 5.87 3.73
CA ARG A 85 -6.74 4.42 3.79
C ARG A 85 -8.09 3.72 3.62
N GLU A 86 -9.12 4.17 4.33
CA GLU A 86 -10.48 3.61 4.24
C GLU A 86 -11.09 3.76 2.85
N LEU A 87 -10.96 4.94 2.23
CA LEU A 87 -11.42 5.19 0.86
C LEU A 87 -10.76 4.25 -0.15
N LEU A 88 -9.45 4.06 -0.05
CA LEU A 88 -8.72 3.16 -0.93
C LEU A 88 -9.06 1.70 -0.69
N ASP A 89 -9.21 1.28 0.57
CA ASP A 89 -9.63 -0.08 0.90
C ASP A 89 -11.00 -0.41 0.29
N GLU A 90 -11.96 0.51 0.39
CA GLU A 90 -13.26 0.39 -0.26
C GLU A 90 -13.15 0.38 -1.80
N ALA A 91 -12.32 1.25 -2.38
CA ALA A 91 -12.08 1.24 -3.82
C ALA A 91 -11.48 -0.09 -4.31
N PHE A 92 -10.51 -0.65 -3.57
CA PHE A 92 -9.89 -1.94 -3.88
C PHE A 92 -10.88 -3.10 -3.77
N LYS A 93 -11.75 -3.09 -2.76
CA LYS A 93 -12.85 -4.07 -2.64
C LYS A 93 -13.77 -4.02 -3.86
N ARG A 94 -14.12 -2.82 -4.35
CA ARG A 94 -14.98 -2.65 -5.53
C ARG A 94 -14.36 -3.17 -6.83
N VAL A 95 -13.03 -3.09 -6.98
CA VAL A 95 -12.32 -3.72 -8.10
C VAL A 95 -11.93 -5.17 -7.84
N ARG A 96 -12.34 -5.75 -6.70
CA ARG A 96 -12.01 -7.12 -6.27
C ARG A 96 -10.50 -7.39 -6.24
N ALA A 97 -9.70 -6.38 -5.89
CA ALA A 97 -8.27 -6.55 -5.74
C ALA A 97 -7.98 -7.42 -4.51
N VAL A 98 -7.13 -8.43 -4.68
CA VAL A 98 -6.67 -9.30 -3.59
C VAL A 98 -5.23 -8.91 -3.29
N ARG A 99 -4.96 -8.54 -2.03
CA ARG A 99 -3.58 -8.26 -1.61
C ARG A 99 -2.81 -9.57 -1.53
N PRO A 100 -1.54 -9.60 -2.00
CA PRO A 100 -0.69 -10.74 -1.74
C PRO A 100 -0.51 -10.91 -0.22
N THR A 101 -0.43 -12.16 0.21
CA THR A 101 0.01 -12.50 1.57
C THR A 101 1.40 -11.94 1.83
N TRP A 102 1.78 -11.81 3.09
CA TRP A 102 3.13 -11.33 3.43
C TRP A 102 4.24 -12.17 2.75
N ASN A 103 4.04 -13.48 2.67
CA ASN A 103 4.96 -14.42 2.02
C ASN A 103 5.08 -14.19 0.51
N GLU A 104 3.96 -13.94 -0.17
CA GLU A 104 3.92 -13.65 -1.61
C GLU A 104 4.56 -12.29 -1.94
N GLY A 105 4.58 -11.36 -0.99
CA GLY A 105 5.30 -10.09 -1.11
C GLY A 105 6.82 -10.19 -0.95
N GLN A 106 7.37 -11.35 -0.59
CA GLN A 106 8.80 -11.49 -0.37
C GLN A 106 9.57 -11.65 -1.70
N PRO A 107 10.80 -11.11 -1.81
CA PRO A 107 11.63 -11.28 -3.00
C PRO A 107 11.83 -12.75 -3.38
N GLU A 108 11.90 -13.65 -2.39
CA GLU A 108 12.05 -15.08 -2.64
C GLU A 108 10.84 -15.73 -3.35
N TRP A 109 9.68 -15.06 -3.36
CA TRP A 109 8.48 -15.53 -4.07
C TRP A 109 8.39 -14.99 -5.50
N VAL A 110 8.94 -13.79 -5.74
CA VAL A 110 8.93 -13.11 -7.06
C VAL A 110 10.11 -13.53 -7.93
N ILE A 111 11.23 -13.94 -7.33
CA ILE A 111 12.41 -14.44 -8.07
C ILE A 111 12.15 -15.88 -8.51
N GLU A 112 11.78 -16.07 -9.78
CA GLU A 112 11.61 -17.39 -10.39
C GLU A 112 12.89 -18.22 -10.34
N ALA A 113 12.74 -19.53 -10.18
CA ALA A 113 13.84 -20.48 -10.28
C ALA A 113 14.45 -20.43 -11.69
N GLY A 114 15.64 -19.84 -11.81
CA GLY A 114 16.31 -19.62 -13.10
C GLY A 114 16.63 -18.15 -13.39
N THR A 115 16.10 -17.20 -12.60
CA THR A 115 16.50 -15.79 -12.71
C THR A 115 17.99 -15.66 -12.35
N LEU A 116 18.82 -15.38 -13.35
CA LEU A 116 20.26 -15.14 -13.20
C LEU A 116 20.48 -13.78 -12.51
N ILE A 117 20.44 -13.79 -11.18
CA ILE A 117 20.87 -12.64 -10.37
C ILE A 117 22.36 -12.85 -10.08
N GLU A 118 23.21 -12.13 -10.81
CA GLU A 118 24.63 -12.10 -10.52
C GLU A 118 24.85 -11.54 -9.10
N ARG A 119 25.56 -12.30 -8.28
CA ARG A 119 25.86 -11.95 -6.90
C ARG A 119 27.34 -12.00 -6.67
N THR A 120 27.86 -10.94 -6.08
CA THR A 120 29.26 -10.87 -5.61
C THR A 120 29.38 -11.21 -4.12
N ARG A 121 28.25 -11.29 -3.39
CA ARG A 121 28.19 -11.48 -1.93
C ARG A 121 27.19 -12.54 -1.52
N CYS A 122 27.50 -13.24 -0.43
CA CYS A 122 26.66 -14.26 0.16
C CYS A 122 25.37 -13.67 0.73
N ILE A 123 24.22 -14.28 0.40
CA ILE A 123 22.89 -13.85 0.88
C ILE A 123 22.74 -13.97 2.41
N ASN A 124 23.47 -14.89 3.05
CA ASN A 124 23.33 -15.13 4.48
C ASN A 124 24.23 -14.20 5.33
N CYS A 125 25.52 -14.10 4.98
CA CYS A 125 26.52 -13.42 5.80
C CYS A 125 27.11 -12.14 5.18
N GLY A 126 26.76 -11.81 3.93
CA GLY A 126 27.24 -10.61 3.23
C GLY A 126 28.72 -10.61 2.80
N LYS A 127 29.49 -11.67 3.12
CA LYS A 127 30.88 -11.82 2.70
C LYS A 127 30.99 -12.04 1.18
N PRO A 128 32.13 -11.67 0.54
CA PRO A 128 32.38 -11.98 -0.86
C PRO A 128 32.18 -13.46 -1.15
N LEU A 129 31.59 -13.78 -2.31
CA LEU A 129 31.45 -15.17 -2.73
C LEU A 129 32.80 -15.69 -3.25
N PRO A 130 33.23 -16.90 -2.82
CA PRO A 130 34.35 -17.58 -3.44
C PRO A 130 34.08 -17.87 -4.92
N GLU A 131 35.14 -18.09 -5.69
CA GLU A 131 35.03 -18.44 -7.10
C GLU A 131 34.19 -19.72 -7.29
N GLY A 132 33.28 -19.73 -8.27
CA GLY A 132 32.33 -20.82 -8.51
C GLY A 132 31.08 -20.81 -7.62
N HIS A 133 31.00 -19.94 -6.62
CA HIS A 133 29.79 -19.80 -5.79
C HIS A 133 28.86 -18.70 -6.31
N HIS A 134 27.57 -19.01 -6.41
CA HIS A 134 26.55 -18.10 -6.99
C HIS A 134 25.53 -17.56 -5.97
N LYS A 135 25.46 -18.13 -4.76
CA LYS A 135 24.42 -17.77 -3.76
C LYS A 135 24.91 -17.74 -2.32
N TYR A 136 25.72 -18.71 -1.91
CA TYR A 136 26.22 -18.84 -0.54
C TYR A 136 27.72 -19.09 -0.53
N CYS A 137 28.45 -18.56 0.45
CA CYS A 137 29.90 -18.76 0.57
C CYS A 137 30.29 -20.18 1.03
N GLY A 138 29.33 -21.01 1.42
CA GLY A 138 29.53 -22.38 1.86
C GLY A 138 28.24 -23.02 2.38
N GLU A 139 28.29 -24.33 2.67
CA GLU A 139 27.13 -25.14 3.08
C GLU A 139 26.48 -24.63 4.36
N ILE A 140 27.28 -24.22 5.35
CA ILE A 140 26.78 -23.68 6.63
C ILE A 140 25.86 -22.47 6.40
N CYS A 141 26.25 -21.57 5.49
CA CYS A 141 25.44 -20.40 5.15
C CYS A 141 24.19 -20.78 4.35
N ALA A 142 24.28 -21.79 3.49
CA ALA A 142 23.12 -22.30 2.75
C ALA A 142 22.10 -22.94 3.71
N ASP A 143 22.54 -23.78 4.64
CA ASP A 143 21.68 -24.48 5.61
C ASP A 143 21.07 -23.55 6.64
N SER A 144 21.87 -22.62 7.17
CA SER A 144 21.39 -21.60 8.10
C SER A 144 20.26 -20.76 7.47
N LYS A 145 20.47 -20.28 6.23
CA LYS A 145 19.44 -19.52 5.50
C LYS A 145 18.23 -20.40 5.16
N ARG A 146 18.42 -21.65 4.71
CA ARG A 146 17.32 -22.58 4.43
C ARG A 146 16.42 -22.81 5.65
N ARG A 147 17.01 -23.12 6.81
CA ARG A 147 16.27 -23.31 8.08
C ARG A 147 15.55 -22.04 8.53
N ARG A 148 16.13 -20.87 8.28
CA ARG A 148 15.48 -19.58 8.57
C ARG A 148 14.26 -19.36 7.68
N VAL A 149 14.40 -19.54 6.37
CA VAL A 149 13.30 -19.38 5.41
C VAL A 149 12.19 -20.39 5.67
N ALA A 150 12.52 -21.65 5.98
CA ALA A 150 11.53 -22.67 6.34
C ALA A 150 10.69 -22.23 7.56
N ARG A 151 11.35 -21.76 8.64
CA ARG A 151 10.64 -21.23 9.83
C ARG A 151 9.74 -20.04 9.54
N ILE A 152 10.12 -19.19 8.60
CA ILE A 152 9.30 -18.04 8.18
C ILE A 152 8.08 -18.53 7.37
N LYS A 153 8.28 -19.45 6.43
CA LYS A 153 7.20 -20.01 5.61
C LYS A 153 6.17 -20.82 6.41
N GLU A 154 6.61 -21.51 7.45
CA GLU A 154 5.76 -22.30 8.36
C GLU A 154 5.07 -21.46 9.44
N ALA A 155 5.45 -20.19 9.60
CA ALA A 155 4.85 -19.31 10.60
C ALA A 155 3.51 -18.74 10.10
N SER A 156 2.57 -18.53 11.03
CA SER A 156 1.38 -17.71 10.76
C SER A 156 1.78 -16.29 10.34
N GLU A 157 0.95 -15.59 9.56
CA GLU A 157 1.31 -14.28 8.99
C GLU A 157 1.87 -13.30 10.04
N ASP A 158 1.17 -13.13 11.17
CA ASP A 158 1.62 -12.25 12.26
C ASP A 158 3.00 -12.63 12.80
N ARG A 159 3.27 -13.94 12.89
CA ARG A 159 4.53 -14.46 13.42
C ARG A 159 5.63 -14.43 12.36
N ALA A 160 5.32 -14.58 11.08
CA ALA A 160 6.24 -14.41 9.96
C ALA A 160 6.78 -12.98 9.91
N VAL A 161 5.90 -11.98 10.09
CA VAL A 161 6.30 -10.56 10.18
C VAL A 161 7.26 -10.32 11.34
N VAL A 162 6.94 -10.79 12.55
CA VAL A 162 7.81 -10.62 13.73
C VAL A 162 9.15 -11.31 13.55
N LEU A 163 9.16 -12.53 12.98
CA LEU A 163 10.39 -13.25 12.68
C LEU A 163 11.23 -12.49 11.65
N ALA A 164 10.61 -11.90 10.63
CA ALA A 164 11.31 -11.14 9.60
C ALA A 164 11.96 -9.86 10.16
N ILE A 165 11.25 -9.09 10.99
CA ILE A 165 11.79 -7.86 11.62
C ILE A 165 13.01 -8.16 12.49
N ARG A 166 12.98 -9.27 13.24
CA ARG A 166 14.11 -9.69 14.10
C ARG A 166 15.27 -10.29 13.31
N SER A 167 15.11 -10.45 12.00
CA SER A 167 16.01 -11.23 11.16
C SER A 167 16.93 -10.40 10.25
N THR A 168 16.57 -9.15 10.00
CA THR A 168 17.40 -8.12 9.37
C THR A 168 18.46 -7.61 10.32
#